data_AF-A0A954X7U9-F1
#
_entry.id   AF-A0A954X7U9-F1
#
_cell.length_a   1.000
_cell.length_b   1.000
_cell.length_c   1.000
_cell.angle_alpha   90.00
_cell.angle_beta   90.00
_cell.angle_gamma   90.00
#
_symmetry.space_group_name_H-M   'P 1'
#
loop_
_entity.id
_entity.type
_entity.pdbx_description
1 polymer ?
#
loop_
_entity_poly.entity_id
_entity_poly.type
_entity_poly.pdbx_seq_one_letter_code
_entity_poly.pdbx_strand_id
1 'polypeptide(L)'
;MSDYAFDFDAQASLMGELERLVAETAQAEKAALAEQERAVQDATVKFSESRAMLSASFDQRCESLHTEYADNREAAIYAFESDAYQLVLDHDRQMAGFEDVRDDALREADRRRKAARKASEEQYAASRAAAKATFTSFRQQCEQRHQSLMQLDTQSRQLLQRRRCLTPAGCEVAGNTSVNSTGSELATAAGHAESPLVQFEDAMQQTYALLRQWQAHGPSRFLEQRWPILIFVFAWLAAFYPVAAAFDFNLWIWPLLTTGIAVLFAFIVHSSVRPFVKRKSNELFPQIQQQIGRGLQAIEDAVRAAEAEKQRRYSEAVQQRDEALTAARRQHEQRRKEVEEAYQGNVDSRNQEFTLRNRELKQMRDRRLAEIENWLPATLNPLTAAHQDALQSLEREHAQRLEQAQTTFDQHCQTMTARWQAGVDRFQSAVRATNEFREEVFPSWESPVWHPFQPAVSEPPVLPFGTHRYTVDTRELPETRDSHFQLPKAEHSFPAALQLPDHPSLLYEAAGLGREEATRSMRNTMLRMLTAMPPGKVRFTI
;
A
#
# COMPACT_ATOMS: atom_id res chain seq x y z
N MET A 1 13.81 106.80 -44.24
CA MET A 1 12.81 105.78 -44.60
C MET A 1 12.01 106.12 -45.86
N SER A 2 12.26 107.26 -46.53
CA SER A 2 11.48 107.67 -47.72
C SER A 2 11.97 107.07 -49.06
N ASP A 3 13.21 106.59 -49.14
CA ASP A 3 13.80 106.16 -50.43
C ASP A 3 13.43 104.73 -50.87
N TYR A 4 12.78 103.93 -50.01
CA TYR A 4 12.49 102.52 -50.29
C TYR A 4 11.02 102.21 -50.60
N ALA A 5 10.10 103.18 -50.48
CA ALA A 5 8.66 102.89 -50.50
C ALA A 5 8.10 102.56 -51.90
N PHE A 6 8.82 102.90 -52.98
CA PHE A 6 8.35 102.78 -54.37
C PHE A 6 9.38 102.18 -55.32
N ASP A 7 10.42 101.56 -54.76
CA ASP A 7 11.29 100.76 -55.59
C ASP A 7 10.52 99.53 -56.09
N PHE A 8 10.49 99.34 -57.41
CA PHE A 8 9.84 98.20 -58.05
C PHE A 8 10.56 96.91 -57.64
N ASP A 9 11.88 96.97 -57.47
CA ASP A 9 12.68 95.85 -56.97
C ASP A 9 12.35 95.56 -55.50
N ALA A 10 12.07 96.60 -54.68
CA ALA A 10 11.60 96.41 -53.31
C ALA A 10 10.18 95.82 -53.25
N GLN A 11 9.26 96.24 -54.11
CA GLN A 11 7.90 95.66 -54.19
C GLN A 11 7.95 94.20 -54.69
N ALA A 12 8.77 93.91 -55.70
CA ALA A 12 9.00 92.55 -56.17
C ALA A 12 9.66 91.67 -55.10
N SER A 13 10.61 92.21 -54.34
CA SER A 13 11.23 91.52 -53.19
C SER A 13 10.22 91.20 -52.10
N LEU A 14 9.32 92.14 -51.76
CA LEU A 14 8.27 91.92 -50.76
C LEU A 14 7.28 90.82 -51.18
N MET A 15 6.92 90.77 -52.46
CA MET A 15 6.06 89.70 -52.99
C MET A 15 6.78 88.35 -53.02
N GLY A 16 8.04 88.31 -53.46
CA GLY A 16 8.85 87.10 -53.43
C GLY A 16 9.11 86.57 -52.01
N GLU A 17 9.24 87.47 -51.02
CA GLU A 17 9.30 87.10 -49.61
C GLU A 17 8.01 86.46 -49.11
N LEU A 18 6.85 86.98 -49.52
CA LEU A 18 5.55 86.42 -49.15
C LEU A 18 5.31 85.05 -49.80
N GLU A 19 5.59 84.92 -51.10
CA GLU A 19 5.49 83.64 -51.82
C GLU A 19 6.41 82.57 -51.19
N ARG A 20 7.64 82.95 -50.86
CA ARG A 20 8.58 82.08 -50.15
C ARG A 20 8.06 81.69 -48.77
N LEU A 21 7.49 82.65 -48.02
CA LEU A 21 6.92 82.37 -46.70
C LEU A 21 5.74 81.40 -46.77
N VAL A 22 4.86 81.53 -47.79
CA VAL A 22 3.75 80.60 -48.04
C VAL A 22 4.29 79.20 -48.33
N ALA A 23 5.24 79.07 -49.26
CA ALA A 23 5.83 77.78 -49.63
C ALA A 23 6.56 77.11 -48.45
N GLU A 24 7.36 77.89 -47.69
CA GLU A 24 8.08 77.38 -46.52
C GLU A 24 7.11 76.93 -45.40
N THR A 25 6.02 77.65 -45.18
CA THR A 25 5.01 77.29 -44.15
C THR A 25 4.24 76.03 -44.55
N ALA A 26 3.81 75.92 -45.81
CA ALA A 26 3.13 74.73 -46.33
C ALA A 26 4.03 73.48 -46.31
N GLN A 27 5.33 73.64 -46.60
CA GLN A 27 6.29 72.54 -46.52
C GLN A 27 6.57 72.14 -45.07
N ALA A 28 6.73 73.12 -44.16
CA ALA A 28 6.97 72.86 -42.74
C ALA A 28 5.78 72.15 -42.07
N GLU A 29 4.55 72.53 -42.41
CA GLU A 29 3.34 71.87 -41.90
C GLU A 29 3.29 70.40 -42.36
N LYS A 30 3.49 70.13 -43.65
CA LYS A 30 3.52 68.75 -44.17
C LYS A 30 4.61 67.92 -43.50
N ALA A 31 5.78 68.50 -43.26
CA ALA A 31 6.87 67.83 -42.56
C ALA A 31 6.51 67.52 -41.10
N ALA A 32 5.91 68.49 -40.39
CA ALA A 32 5.49 68.34 -39.00
C ALA A 32 4.38 67.29 -38.82
N LEU A 33 3.38 67.28 -39.71
CA LEU A 33 2.33 66.26 -39.72
C LEU A 33 2.91 64.87 -39.99
N ALA A 34 3.78 64.75 -40.99
CA ALA A 34 4.42 63.47 -41.30
C ALA A 34 5.33 62.97 -40.15
N GLU A 35 6.00 63.88 -39.44
CA GLU A 35 6.81 63.55 -38.26
C GLU A 35 5.93 63.10 -37.09
N GLN A 36 4.82 63.80 -36.82
CA GLN A 36 3.86 63.42 -35.78
C GLN A 36 3.23 62.05 -36.08
N GLU A 37 2.78 61.81 -37.31
CA GLU A 37 2.20 60.53 -37.73
C GLU A 37 3.21 59.39 -37.55
N ARG A 38 4.47 59.58 -37.94
CA ARG A 38 5.54 58.59 -37.72
C ARG A 38 5.78 58.34 -36.23
N ALA A 39 5.87 59.39 -35.42
CA ALA A 39 6.09 59.25 -33.98
C ALA A 39 4.94 58.48 -33.30
N VAL A 40 3.69 58.76 -33.67
CA VAL A 40 2.50 58.06 -33.18
C VAL A 40 2.48 56.60 -33.64
N GLN A 41 2.77 56.33 -34.92
CA GLN A 41 2.85 54.97 -35.46
C GLN A 41 3.96 54.16 -34.77
N ASP A 42 5.16 54.71 -34.65
CA ASP A 42 6.30 54.07 -33.97
C ASP A 42 5.99 53.78 -32.50
N ALA A 43 5.34 54.71 -31.79
CA ALA A 43 4.91 54.51 -30.41
C ALA A 43 3.88 53.37 -30.29
N THR A 44 2.89 53.33 -31.21
CA THR A 44 1.82 52.32 -31.23
C THR A 44 2.37 50.94 -31.56
N VAL A 45 3.24 50.83 -32.57
CA VAL A 45 3.88 49.56 -32.96
C VAL A 45 4.72 49.02 -31.80
N LYS A 46 5.62 49.83 -31.23
CA LYS A 46 6.46 49.41 -30.10
C LYS A 46 5.63 48.99 -28.88
N PHE A 47 4.53 49.70 -28.59
CA PHE A 47 3.61 49.32 -27.52
C PHE A 47 2.96 47.97 -27.79
N SER A 48 2.46 47.74 -29.01
CA SER A 48 1.81 46.49 -29.38
C SER A 48 2.77 45.29 -29.34
N GLU A 49 4.00 45.44 -29.83
CA GLU A 49 5.04 44.42 -29.80
C GLU A 49 5.45 44.08 -28.37
N SER A 50 5.71 45.11 -27.55
CA SER A 50 6.13 44.93 -26.17
C SER A 50 5.01 44.32 -25.31
N ARG A 51 3.76 44.72 -25.53
CA ARG A 51 2.59 44.10 -24.89
C ARG A 51 2.42 42.64 -25.29
N ALA A 52 2.58 42.30 -26.57
CA ALA A 52 2.49 40.94 -27.05
C ALA A 52 3.59 40.05 -26.44
N MET A 53 4.84 40.55 -26.41
CA MET A 53 5.97 39.84 -25.79
C MET A 53 5.77 39.64 -24.28
N LEU A 54 5.29 40.67 -23.57
CA LEU A 54 5.00 40.59 -22.15
C LEU A 54 3.89 39.56 -21.85
N SER A 55 2.82 39.55 -22.66
CA SER A 55 1.72 38.59 -22.51
C SER A 55 2.17 37.16 -22.81
N ALA A 56 2.91 36.95 -23.91
CA ALA A 56 3.42 35.64 -24.28
C ALA A 56 4.38 35.04 -23.23
N SER A 57 5.28 35.86 -22.66
CA SER A 57 6.18 35.39 -21.60
C SER A 57 5.46 35.09 -20.28
N PHE A 58 4.41 35.85 -19.96
CA PHE A 58 3.53 35.54 -18.83
C PHE A 58 2.77 34.22 -19.05
N ASP A 59 2.15 34.05 -20.21
CA ASP A 59 1.39 32.83 -20.55
C ASP A 59 2.29 31.59 -20.50
N GLN A 60 3.50 31.66 -21.09
CA GLN A 60 4.48 30.58 -21.03
C GLN A 60 4.89 30.27 -19.59
N ARG A 61 5.05 31.30 -18.74
CA ARG A 61 5.41 31.09 -17.33
C ARG A 61 4.25 30.47 -16.55
N CYS A 62 3.02 30.90 -16.78
CA CYS A 62 1.82 30.30 -16.20
C CYS A 62 1.66 28.83 -16.60
N GLU A 63 1.84 28.52 -17.90
CA GLU A 63 1.76 27.14 -18.39
C GLU A 63 2.84 26.26 -17.75
N SER A 64 4.10 26.72 -17.70
CA SER A 64 5.16 25.96 -17.02
C SER A 64 4.88 25.72 -15.53
N LEU A 65 4.35 26.71 -14.81
CA LEU A 65 3.95 26.54 -13.40
C LEU A 65 2.79 25.56 -13.23
N HIS A 66 1.82 25.56 -14.14
CA HIS A 66 0.72 24.58 -14.12
C HIS A 66 1.20 23.17 -14.40
N THR A 67 2.12 22.99 -15.34
CA THR A 67 2.77 21.69 -15.60
C THR A 67 3.58 21.23 -14.39
N GLU A 68 4.42 22.10 -13.80
CA GLU A 68 5.16 21.78 -12.57
C GLU A 68 4.23 21.40 -11.41
N TYR A 69 3.09 22.08 -11.27
CA TYR A 69 2.07 21.73 -10.28
C TYR A 69 1.47 20.35 -10.54
N ALA A 70 1.08 20.06 -11.79
CA ALA A 70 0.51 18.77 -12.18
C ALA A 70 1.50 17.63 -11.93
N ASP A 71 2.74 17.78 -12.37
CA ASP A 71 3.81 16.80 -12.20
C ASP A 71 4.10 16.53 -10.71
N ASN A 72 4.22 17.58 -9.90
CA ASN A 72 4.46 17.44 -8.47
C ASN A 72 3.28 16.77 -7.75
N ARG A 73 2.05 17.09 -8.14
CA ARG A 73 0.84 16.49 -7.57
C ARG A 73 0.74 15.01 -7.94
N GLU A 74 0.96 14.66 -9.20
CA GLU A 74 0.98 13.27 -9.67
C GLU A 74 2.10 12.47 -8.99
N ALA A 75 3.30 13.02 -8.90
CA ALA A 75 4.42 12.37 -8.20
C ALA A 75 4.13 12.14 -6.72
N ALA A 76 3.46 13.08 -6.04
CA ALA A 76 3.05 12.92 -4.65
C ALA A 76 1.98 11.84 -4.46
N ILE A 77 1.01 11.75 -5.38
CA ILE A 77 -0.02 10.71 -5.38
C ILE A 77 0.62 9.34 -5.64
N TYR A 78 1.44 9.22 -6.67
CA TYR A 78 2.11 7.98 -7.03
C TYR A 78 3.02 7.46 -5.91
N ALA A 79 3.79 8.35 -5.26
CA ALA A 79 4.61 7.97 -4.11
C ALA A 79 3.76 7.40 -2.97
N PHE A 80 2.62 8.04 -2.65
CA PHE A 80 1.69 7.52 -1.65
C PHE A 80 1.08 6.17 -2.06
N GLU A 81 0.64 6.02 -3.30
CA GLU A 81 0.04 4.77 -3.79
C GLU A 81 1.05 3.61 -3.74
N SER A 82 2.28 3.86 -4.15
CA SER A 82 3.38 2.90 -4.06
C SER A 82 3.65 2.50 -2.60
N ASP A 83 3.81 3.47 -1.69
CA ASP A 83 4.09 3.19 -0.28
C ASP A 83 2.91 2.48 0.42
N ALA A 84 1.68 2.87 0.10
CA ALA A 84 0.47 2.23 0.61
C ALA A 84 0.35 0.79 0.12
N TYR A 85 0.69 0.54 -1.16
CA TYR A 85 0.70 -0.81 -1.72
C TYR A 85 1.74 -1.70 -1.03
N GLN A 86 2.97 -1.20 -0.83
CA GLN A 86 4.01 -1.94 -0.10
C GLN A 86 3.59 -2.23 1.34
N LEU A 87 2.98 -1.27 2.03
CA LEU A 87 2.50 -1.46 3.40
C LEU A 87 1.42 -2.56 3.49
N VAL A 88 0.49 -2.61 2.54
CA VAL A 88 -0.53 -3.67 2.47
C VAL A 88 0.11 -5.02 2.18
N LEU A 89 1.02 -5.09 1.20
CA LEU A 89 1.71 -6.33 0.85
C LEU A 89 2.53 -6.89 2.03
N ASP A 90 3.23 -6.03 2.76
CA ASP A 90 3.98 -6.42 3.95
C ASP A 90 3.08 -6.85 5.10
N HIS A 91 1.90 -6.22 5.26
CA HIS A 91 0.90 -6.65 6.24
C HIS A 91 0.37 -8.04 5.89
N ASP A 92 -0.11 -8.25 4.66
CA ASP A 92 -0.63 -9.54 4.19
C ASP A 92 0.40 -10.66 4.32
N ARG A 93 1.66 -10.39 3.97
CA ARG A 93 2.76 -11.35 4.09
C ARG A 93 3.00 -11.77 5.54
N GLN A 94 2.96 -10.84 6.47
CA GLN A 94 3.12 -11.12 7.90
C GLN A 94 1.92 -11.87 8.46
N MET A 95 0.70 -11.50 8.04
CA MET A 95 -0.54 -12.19 8.42
C MET A 95 -0.52 -13.66 7.98
N ALA A 96 -0.14 -13.93 6.73
CA ALA A 96 0.06 -15.29 6.23
C ALA A 96 1.14 -16.04 7.04
N GLY A 97 2.24 -15.37 7.37
CA GLY A 97 3.29 -15.94 8.22
C GLY A 97 2.79 -16.33 9.62
N PHE A 98 1.90 -15.53 10.23
CA PHE A 98 1.30 -15.87 11.53
C PHE A 98 0.33 -17.05 11.42
N GLU A 99 -0.44 -17.15 10.34
CA GLU A 99 -1.31 -18.29 10.07
C GLU A 99 -0.52 -19.59 9.89
N ASP A 100 0.57 -19.56 9.14
CA ASP A 100 1.45 -20.72 8.94
C ASP A 100 2.05 -21.19 10.27
N VAL A 101 2.56 -20.26 11.09
CA VAL A 101 3.12 -20.58 12.42
C VAL A 101 2.07 -21.16 13.35
N ARG A 102 0.84 -20.62 13.35
CA ARG A 102 -0.28 -21.15 14.12
C ARG A 102 -0.59 -22.58 13.68
N ASP A 103 -0.77 -22.79 12.38
CA ASP A 103 -1.15 -24.08 11.82
C ASP A 103 -0.07 -25.15 12.06
N ASP A 104 1.21 -24.80 11.94
CA ASP A 104 2.31 -25.70 12.28
C ASP A 104 2.34 -26.07 13.77
N ALA A 105 2.12 -25.09 14.65
CA ALA A 105 2.04 -25.34 16.09
C ALA A 105 0.83 -26.25 16.45
N LEU A 106 -0.31 -26.07 15.78
CA LEU A 106 -1.48 -26.93 15.94
C LEU A 106 -1.23 -28.36 15.42
N ARG A 107 -0.61 -28.51 14.26
CA ARG A 107 -0.20 -29.81 13.70
C ARG A 107 0.75 -30.54 14.63
N GLU A 108 1.73 -29.85 15.19
CA GLU A 108 2.68 -30.42 16.15
C GLU A 108 1.99 -30.85 17.45
N ALA A 109 1.09 -30.03 18.00
CA ALA A 109 0.28 -30.41 19.16
C ALA A 109 -0.56 -31.67 18.88
N ASP A 110 -1.15 -31.78 17.69
CA ASP A 110 -1.91 -32.95 17.28
C ASP A 110 -1.05 -34.21 17.12
N ARG A 111 0.16 -34.08 16.55
CA ARG A 111 1.13 -35.18 16.45
C ARG A 111 1.51 -35.69 17.85
N ARG A 112 1.80 -34.79 18.79
CA ARG A 112 2.12 -35.16 20.19
C ARG A 112 0.97 -35.89 20.86
N ARG A 113 -0.26 -35.42 20.70
CA ARG A 113 -1.46 -36.10 21.22
C ARG A 113 -1.62 -37.51 20.64
N LYS A 114 -1.46 -37.66 19.31
CA LYS A 114 -1.54 -38.97 18.63
C LYS A 114 -0.44 -39.91 19.11
N ALA A 115 0.79 -39.42 19.26
CA ALA A 115 1.92 -40.19 19.78
C ALA A 115 1.70 -40.63 21.23
N ALA A 116 1.24 -39.73 22.11
CA ALA A 116 0.92 -40.05 23.50
C ALA A 116 -0.21 -41.09 23.61
N ARG A 117 -1.24 -40.97 22.77
CA ARG A 117 -2.32 -41.96 22.68
C ARG A 117 -1.79 -43.33 22.27
N LYS A 118 -0.98 -43.39 21.20
CA LYS A 118 -0.39 -44.63 20.71
C LYS A 118 0.50 -45.29 21.77
N ALA A 119 1.38 -44.51 22.42
CA ALA A 119 2.23 -45.00 23.50
C ALA A 119 1.42 -45.57 24.68
N SER A 120 0.32 -44.89 25.05
CA SER A 120 -0.58 -45.37 26.12
C SER A 120 -1.31 -46.66 25.72
N GLU A 121 -1.76 -46.78 24.46
CA GLU A 121 -2.39 -47.99 23.92
C GLU A 121 -1.39 -49.17 23.83
N GLU A 122 -0.14 -48.91 23.45
CA GLU A 122 0.94 -49.91 23.41
C GLU A 122 1.31 -50.40 24.83
N GLN A 123 1.42 -49.49 25.79
CA GLN A 123 1.69 -49.84 27.19
C GLN A 123 0.52 -50.64 27.80
N TYR A 124 -0.72 -50.30 27.47
CA TYR A 124 -1.90 -51.09 27.83
C TYR A 124 -1.86 -52.49 27.18
N ALA A 125 -1.53 -52.59 25.89
CA ALA A 125 -1.43 -53.88 25.21
C ALA A 125 -0.32 -54.76 25.82
N ALA A 126 0.85 -54.17 26.13
CA ALA A 126 1.97 -54.86 26.75
C ALA A 126 1.64 -55.36 28.16
N SER A 127 1.04 -54.51 29.02
CA SER A 127 0.60 -54.89 30.36
C SER A 127 -0.48 -55.97 30.32
N ARG A 128 -1.45 -55.85 29.40
CA ARG A 128 -2.49 -56.87 29.17
C ARG A 128 -1.89 -58.21 28.72
N ALA A 129 -0.94 -58.19 27.80
CA ALA A 129 -0.25 -59.38 27.31
C ALA A 129 0.58 -60.03 28.41
N ALA A 130 1.33 -59.25 29.20
CA ALA A 130 2.11 -59.74 30.33
C ALA A 130 1.23 -60.37 31.43
N ALA A 131 0.12 -59.74 31.79
CA ALA A 131 -0.83 -60.29 32.75
C ALA A 131 -1.55 -61.55 32.20
N LYS A 132 -1.82 -61.61 30.89
CA LYS A 132 -2.34 -62.84 30.26
C LYS A 132 -1.30 -63.96 30.26
N ALA A 133 -0.06 -63.67 29.90
CA ALA A 133 1.04 -64.63 29.83
C ALA A 133 1.34 -65.25 31.19
N THR A 134 1.40 -64.41 32.24
CA THR A 134 1.58 -64.86 33.62
C THR A 134 0.42 -65.72 34.12
N PHE A 135 -0.83 -65.35 33.79
CA PHE A 135 -1.98 -66.21 34.10
C PHE A 135 -1.95 -67.54 33.34
N THR A 136 -1.61 -67.53 32.04
CA THR A 136 -1.55 -68.78 31.25
C THR A 136 -0.44 -69.71 31.72
N SER A 137 0.74 -69.19 32.06
CA SER A 137 1.83 -70.01 32.60
C SER A 137 1.46 -70.56 33.98
N PHE A 138 0.82 -69.75 34.83
CA PHE A 138 0.31 -70.19 36.12
C PHE A 138 -0.76 -71.29 35.99
N ARG A 139 -1.71 -71.11 35.07
CA ARG A 139 -2.74 -72.13 34.78
C ARG A 139 -2.11 -73.43 34.26
N GLN A 140 -1.13 -73.33 33.37
CA GLN A 140 -0.43 -74.51 32.85
C GLN A 140 0.32 -75.25 33.97
N GLN A 141 0.95 -74.53 34.91
CA GLN A 141 1.55 -75.13 36.10
C GLN A 141 0.51 -75.82 36.98
N CYS A 142 -0.66 -75.21 37.18
CA CYS A 142 -1.77 -75.81 37.91
C CYS A 142 -2.32 -77.07 37.22
N GLU A 143 -2.45 -77.07 35.90
CA GLU A 143 -2.89 -78.24 35.11
C GLU A 143 -1.87 -79.40 35.19
N GLN A 144 -0.57 -79.12 35.10
CA GLN A 144 0.48 -80.14 35.28
C GLN A 144 0.46 -80.75 36.70
N ARG A 145 0.27 -79.89 37.71
CA ARG A 145 0.14 -80.29 39.12
C ARG A 145 -1.12 -81.11 39.36
N HIS A 146 -2.24 -80.73 38.75
CA HIS A 146 -3.50 -81.48 38.76
C HIS A 146 -3.33 -82.87 38.13
N GLN A 147 -2.67 -82.96 36.98
CA GLN A 147 -2.38 -84.25 36.33
C GLN A 147 -1.51 -85.15 37.20
N SER A 148 -0.54 -84.59 37.93
CA SER A 148 0.30 -85.35 38.87
C SER A 148 -0.52 -85.90 40.05
N LEU A 149 -1.45 -85.12 40.61
CA LEU A 149 -2.40 -85.62 41.62
C LEU A 149 -3.30 -86.71 41.07
N MET A 150 -3.81 -86.57 39.85
CA MET A 150 -4.66 -87.58 39.21
C MET A 150 -3.89 -88.88 38.89
N GLN A 151 -2.61 -88.78 38.55
CA GLN A 151 -1.75 -89.95 38.42
C GLN A 151 -1.57 -90.65 39.76
N LEU A 152 -1.39 -89.91 40.86
CA LEU A 152 -1.31 -90.47 42.21
C LEU A 152 -2.63 -91.12 42.65
N ASP A 153 -3.77 -90.49 42.35
CA ASP A 153 -5.09 -91.09 42.58
C ASP A 153 -5.23 -92.41 41.80
N THR A 154 -4.90 -92.40 40.51
CA THR A 154 -4.95 -93.60 39.66
C THR A 154 -4.02 -94.70 40.19
N GLN A 155 -2.80 -94.37 40.61
CA GLN A 155 -1.87 -95.32 41.22
C GLN A 155 -2.43 -95.89 42.53
N SER A 156 -3.01 -95.06 43.38
CA SER A 156 -3.63 -95.50 44.65
C SER A 156 -4.81 -96.45 44.40
N ARG A 157 -5.64 -96.18 43.39
CA ARG A 157 -6.77 -97.02 42.97
C ARG A 157 -6.32 -98.32 42.32
N GLN A 158 -5.31 -98.30 41.46
CA GLN A 158 -4.74 -99.51 40.86
C GLN A 158 -4.15 -100.45 41.93
N LEU A 159 -3.47 -99.90 42.94
CA LEU A 159 -2.98 -100.68 44.09
C LEU A 159 -4.13 -101.28 44.90
N LEU A 160 -5.23 -100.54 45.07
CA LEU A 160 -6.42 -101.02 45.78
C LEU A 160 -7.14 -102.14 45.00
N GLN A 161 -7.24 -102.01 43.67
CA GLN A 161 -7.78 -103.03 42.75
C GLN A 161 -6.92 -104.30 42.74
N ARG A 162 -5.58 -104.18 42.67
CA ARG A 162 -4.65 -105.32 42.74
C ARG A 162 -4.81 -106.12 44.05
N ARG A 163 -5.12 -105.44 45.15
CA ARG A 163 -5.31 -106.05 46.47
C ARG A 163 -6.71 -106.63 46.71
N ARG A 164 -7.62 -106.55 45.71
CA ARG A 164 -9.03 -106.98 45.80
C ARG A 164 -9.72 -106.42 47.07
N CYS A 165 -9.42 -105.17 47.39
CA CYS A 165 -10.14 -104.41 48.41
C CYS A 165 -11.38 -103.79 47.75
N LEU A 166 -12.51 -103.80 48.46
CA LEU A 166 -13.67 -103.01 48.05
C LEU A 166 -13.34 -101.55 48.35
N THR A 167 -13.48 -100.68 47.35
CA THR A 167 -13.40 -99.24 47.56
C THR A 167 -14.42 -98.86 48.63
N PRO A 168 -14.02 -98.18 49.72
CA PRO A 168 -14.98 -97.73 50.72
C PRO A 168 -16.03 -96.83 50.05
N ALA A 169 -17.32 -97.15 50.21
CA ALA A 169 -18.40 -96.33 49.69
C ALA A 169 -18.31 -94.93 50.32
N GLY A 170 -18.21 -93.88 49.50
CA GLY A 170 -18.03 -92.49 49.93
C GLY A 170 -16.60 -91.93 49.76
N CYS A 171 -15.64 -92.72 49.26
CA CYS A 171 -14.27 -92.26 48.95
C CYS A 171 -14.02 -92.00 47.46
N GLU A 172 -15.06 -91.75 46.66
CA GLU A 172 -14.85 -91.25 45.30
C GLU A 172 -14.38 -89.80 45.42
N VAL A 173 -13.14 -89.49 45.03
CA VAL A 173 -12.80 -88.12 44.59
C VAL A 173 -13.89 -87.76 43.60
N ALA A 174 -14.74 -86.79 43.97
CA ALA A 174 -15.86 -86.34 43.18
C ALA A 174 -15.33 -85.75 41.86
N GLY A 175 -15.06 -86.63 40.91
CA GLY A 175 -14.88 -86.29 39.52
C GLY A 175 -16.21 -85.75 39.06
N ASN A 176 -16.30 -84.42 38.98
CA ASN A 176 -17.41 -83.68 38.40
C ASN A 176 -18.65 -83.63 39.31
N THR A 177 -18.56 -82.89 40.41
CA THR A 177 -19.73 -82.12 40.84
C THR A 177 -19.36 -80.66 40.66
N SER A 178 -19.87 -80.02 39.61
CA SER A 178 -19.88 -78.57 39.55
C SER A 178 -20.72 -78.09 40.74
N VAL A 179 -20.05 -77.70 41.81
CA VAL A 179 -20.67 -76.97 42.90
C VAL A 179 -21.01 -75.59 42.35
N ASN A 180 -22.19 -75.51 41.73
CA ASN A 180 -22.97 -74.29 41.74
C ASN A 180 -23.44 -74.11 43.19
N SER A 181 -22.60 -73.50 44.03
CA SER A 181 -23.05 -72.83 45.24
C SER A 181 -22.91 -71.34 45.01
N THR A 182 -24.09 -70.73 44.81
CA THR A 182 -24.44 -69.35 45.08
C THR A 182 -23.61 -68.72 46.19
N GLY A 183 -23.23 -67.46 45.95
CA GLY A 183 -22.26 -66.73 46.74
C GLY A 183 -22.61 -66.57 48.22
N SER A 184 -21.57 -66.39 49.02
CA SER A 184 -21.54 -65.38 50.06
C SER A 184 -20.10 -65.11 50.44
N GLU A 185 -19.79 -63.82 50.53
CA GLU A 185 -18.94 -63.22 51.56
C GLU A 185 -17.66 -63.95 51.95
N LEU A 186 -16.52 -63.46 51.46
CA LEU A 186 -15.28 -63.44 52.24
C LEU A 186 -14.49 -62.19 51.88
N ALA A 187 -14.92 -61.09 52.48
CA ALA A 187 -14.02 -60.04 52.87
C ALA A 187 -13.10 -60.56 54.00
N THR A 188 -11.85 -60.12 53.95
CA THR A 188 -10.91 -60.01 55.07
C THR A 188 -10.47 -61.30 55.78
N ALA A 189 -9.53 -62.01 55.15
CA ALA A 189 -8.48 -62.74 55.86
C ALA A 189 -7.14 -62.58 55.11
N ALA A 190 -6.77 -61.33 54.85
CA ALA A 190 -5.43 -60.96 54.39
C ALA A 190 -4.50 -60.92 55.60
N GLY A 191 -4.05 -62.09 56.04
CA GLY A 191 -3.11 -62.23 57.14
C GLY A 191 -2.66 -63.67 57.25
N HIS A 192 -1.54 -63.99 56.60
CA HIS A 192 -0.85 -65.29 56.64
C HIS A 192 -1.52 -66.42 55.84
N ALA A 193 -2.09 -66.09 54.67
CA ALA A 193 -2.36 -67.13 53.68
C ALA A 193 -1.01 -67.64 53.14
N GLU A 194 -0.51 -68.73 53.74
CA GLU A 194 0.44 -69.60 53.05
C GLU A 194 -0.06 -69.80 51.62
N SER A 195 0.78 -69.51 50.64
CA SER A 195 0.40 -69.54 49.22
C SER A 195 -0.35 -70.85 48.95
N PRO A 196 -1.51 -70.84 48.26
CA PRO A 196 -2.27 -72.07 47.99
C PRO A 196 -1.43 -73.12 47.25
N LEU A 197 -0.31 -72.71 46.63
CA LEU A 197 0.72 -73.59 46.08
C LEU A 197 1.51 -74.37 47.15
N VAL A 198 1.78 -73.75 48.31
CA VAL A 198 2.43 -74.37 49.47
C VAL A 198 1.49 -75.41 50.09
N GLN A 199 0.19 -75.08 50.21
CA GLN A 199 -0.82 -76.04 50.66
C GLN A 199 -0.96 -77.24 49.72
N PHE A 200 -0.88 -77.01 48.41
CA PHE A 200 -0.80 -78.08 47.42
C PHE A 200 0.47 -78.93 47.57
N GLU A 201 1.63 -78.30 47.75
CA GLU A 201 2.91 -79.00 47.89
C GLU A 201 2.95 -79.85 49.17
N ASP A 202 2.39 -79.34 50.27
CA ASP A 202 2.23 -80.09 51.52
C ASP A 202 1.25 -81.28 51.34
N ALA A 203 0.08 -81.06 50.72
CA ALA A 203 -0.86 -82.14 50.41
C ALA A 203 -0.24 -83.22 49.50
N MET A 204 0.57 -82.82 48.51
CA MET A 204 1.32 -83.73 47.64
C MET A 204 2.39 -84.52 48.39
N GLN A 205 3.21 -83.85 49.22
CA GLN A 205 4.25 -84.50 50.01
C GLN A 205 3.65 -85.48 51.02
N GLN A 206 2.55 -85.11 51.66
CA GLN A 206 1.79 -85.99 52.55
C GLN A 206 1.21 -87.18 51.80
N THR A 207 0.65 -86.97 50.60
CA THR A 207 0.14 -88.05 49.75
C THR A 207 1.26 -89.02 49.35
N TYR A 208 2.44 -88.52 48.97
CA TYR A 208 3.62 -89.34 48.68
C TYR A 208 4.15 -90.08 49.91
N ALA A 209 4.18 -89.42 51.08
CA ALA A 209 4.61 -90.04 52.33
C ALA A 209 3.67 -91.18 52.72
N LEU A 210 2.35 -90.97 52.63
CA LEU A 210 1.33 -91.99 52.86
C LEU A 210 1.43 -93.13 51.84
N LEU A 211 1.66 -92.83 50.56
CA LEU A 211 1.84 -93.85 49.51
C LEU A 211 3.13 -94.67 49.73
N ARG A 212 4.24 -94.01 50.09
CA ARG A 212 5.51 -94.69 50.43
C ARG A 212 5.36 -95.54 51.68
N GLN A 213 4.71 -95.02 52.72
CA GLN A 213 4.37 -95.80 53.90
C GLN A 213 3.56 -97.01 53.47
N TRP A 214 2.53 -96.84 52.64
CA TRP A 214 1.69 -97.93 52.13
C TRP A 214 2.44 -98.96 51.27
N GLN A 215 3.50 -98.56 50.56
CA GLN A 215 4.38 -99.44 49.77
C GLN A 215 5.50 -100.11 50.59
N ALA A 216 5.96 -99.47 51.67
CA ALA A 216 7.04 -99.97 52.54
C ALA A 216 6.58 -101.08 53.50
N HIS A 217 5.27 -101.30 53.64
CA HIS A 217 4.76 -102.40 54.45
C HIS A 217 5.05 -103.75 53.78
N GLY A 218 6.10 -104.43 54.24
CA GLY A 218 6.58 -105.74 53.82
C GLY A 218 5.53 -106.86 53.63
N PRO A 219 4.47 -106.98 54.46
CA PRO A 219 3.45 -108.02 54.23
C PRO A 219 2.61 -107.79 52.95
N SER A 220 2.63 -106.59 52.37
CA SER A 220 1.91 -106.31 51.12
C SER A 220 2.67 -106.79 49.87
N ARG A 221 4.01 -106.69 49.88
CA ARG A 221 4.86 -107.29 48.82
C ARG A 221 4.77 -108.81 48.80
N PHE A 222 4.57 -109.41 49.98
CA PHE A 222 4.40 -110.86 50.17
C PHE A 222 3.17 -111.45 49.46
N LEU A 223 2.14 -110.64 49.19
CA LEU A 223 0.92 -111.06 48.49
C LEU A 223 0.92 -110.72 46.99
N GLU A 224 1.69 -109.71 46.56
CA GLU A 224 1.67 -109.20 45.18
C GLU A 224 2.70 -109.86 44.26
N GLN A 225 3.83 -110.34 44.80
CA GLN A 225 4.74 -111.23 44.08
C GLN A 225 4.37 -112.68 44.40
N ARG A 226 4.59 -113.62 43.46
CA ARG A 226 4.21 -115.06 43.47
C ARG A 226 4.73 -115.92 44.67
N TRP A 227 5.05 -115.30 45.80
CA TRP A 227 5.49 -115.87 47.06
C TRP A 227 4.53 -116.82 47.77
N PRO A 228 3.19 -116.85 47.57
CA PRO A 228 2.38 -117.94 48.12
C PRO A 228 2.87 -119.31 47.63
N ILE A 229 3.43 -119.36 46.41
CA ILE A 229 4.08 -120.54 45.85
C ILE A 229 5.39 -120.84 46.60
N LEU A 230 6.20 -119.82 46.92
CA LEU A 230 7.44 -120.00 47.69
C LEU A 230 7.18 -120.43 49.13
N ILE A 231 6.20 -119.87 49.83
CA ILE A 231 5.82 -120.29 51.19
C ILE A 231 5.32 -121.74 51.16
N PHE A 232 4.51 -122.11 50.15
CA PHE A 232 4.10 -123.50 49.95
C PHE A 232 5.31 -124.42 49.74
N VAL A 233 6.27 -124.04 48.88
CA VAL A 233 7.50 -124.81 48.61
C VAL A 233 8.38 -124.94 49.86
N PHE A 234 8.61 -123.85 50.61
CA PHE A 234 9.43 -123.88 51.83
C PHE A 234 8.73 -124.61 52.97
N ALA A 235 7.42 -124.43 53.17
CA ALA A 235 6.67 -125.19 54.17
C ALA A 235 6.61 -126.68 53.82
N TRP A 236 6.50 -127.01 52.53
CA TRP A 236 6.58 -128.39 52.06
C TRP A 236 7.95 -129.01 52.33
N LEU A 237 9.06 -128.31 52.00
CA LEU A 237 10.42 -128.75 52.30
C LEU A 237 10.67 -128.91 53.82
N ALA A 238 10.23 -127.93 54.63
CA ALA A 238 10.42 -127.94 56.08
C ALA A 238 9.60 -129.02 56.78
N ALA A 239 8.40 -129.36 56.27
CA ALA A 239 7.59 -130.46 56.80
C ALA A 239 8.06 -131.83 56.30
N PHE A 240 8.61 -131.90 55.08
CA PHE A 240 9.13 -133.13 54.50
C PHE A 240 10.41 -133.62 55.18
N TYR A 241 11.33 -132.71 55.53
CA TYR A 241 12.63 -133.05 56.10
C TYR A 241 12.59 -133.83 57.43
N PRO A 242 11.84 -133.43 58.48
CA PRO A 242 11.79 -134.17 59.74
C PRO A 242 11.03 -135.50 59.62
N VAL A 243 10.08 -135.59 58.68
CA VAL A 243 9.31 -136.84 58.43
C VAL A 243 10.17 -137.86 57.70
N ALA A 244 11.01 -137.44 56.75
CA ALA A 244 11.94 -138.32 56.04
C ALA A 244 13.08 -138.85 56.94
N ALA A 245 13.42 -138.14 58.02
CA ALA A 245 14.50 -138.53 58.93
C ALA A 245 14.07 -139.49 60.06
N ALA A 246 12.77 -139.56 60.38
CA ALA A 246 12.26 -140.29 61.55
C ALA A 246 11.60 -141.64 61.25
N PHE A 247 11.30 -141.97 59.98
CA PHE A 247 10.56 -143.18 59.62
C PHE A 247 11.14 -143.88 58.38
N ASP A 248 11.32 -145.20 58.47
CA ASP A 248 11.72 -146.06 57.34
C ASP A 248 10.74 -145.92 56.16
N PHE A 249 11.30 -145.77 54.97
CA PHE A 249 10.69 -145.25 53.73
C PHE A 249 9.59 -146.11 53.07
N ASN A 250 8.96 -147.05 53.80
CA ASN A 250 8.13 -148.12 53.22
C ASN A 250 6.61 -147.87 53.26
N LEU A 251 6.14 -146.63 53.46
CA LEU A 251 4.71 -146.27 53.48
C LEU A 251 4.41 -145.04 52.61
N TRP A 252 3.65 -145.25 51.53
CA TRP A 252 3.25 -144.24 50.53
C TRP A 252 2.32 -143.11 51.04
N ILE A 253 1.95 -143.13 52.32
CA ILE A 253 0.98 -142.21 52.93
C ILE A 253 1.64 -140.85 53.31
N TRP A 254 2.95 -140.84 53.56
CA TRP A 254 3.67 -139.65 54.04
C TRP A 254 3.71 -138.43 53.09
N PRO A 255 3.92 -138.56 51.76
CA PRO A 255 3.89 -137.39 50.87
C PRO A 255 2.51 -136.72 50.72
N LEU A 256 1.41 -137.46 50.93
CA LEU A 256 0.04 -136.91 50.94
C LEU A 256 -0.25 -136.11 52.21
N LEU A 257 0.30 -136.54 53.35
CA LEU A 257 0.10 -135.86 54.62
C LEU A 257 0.91 -134.55 54.70
N THR A 258 2.14 -134.55 54.17
CA THR A 258 3.00 -133.35 54.13
C THR A 258 2.50 -132.31 53.15
N THR A 259 1.94 -132.72 51.99
CA THR A 259 1.24 -131.79 51.09
C THR A 259 0.01 -131.19 51.75
N GLY A 260 -0.80 -131.98 52.46
CA GLY A 260 -1.95 -131.48 53.21
C GLY A 260 -1.58 -130.41 54.25
N ILE A 261 -0.52 -130.64 55.04
CA ILE A 261 -0.03 -129.70 56.06
C ILE A 261 0.53 -128.43 55.40
N ALA A 262 1.28 -128.54 54.31
CA ALA A 262 1.82 -127.40 53.58
C ALA A 262 0.72 -126.52 52.95
N VAL A 263 -0.33 -127.13 52.38
CA VAL A 263 -1.51 -126.39 51.87
C VAL A 263 -2.23 -125.69 53.02
N LEU A 264 -2.44 -126.38 54.14
CA LEU A 264 -3.12 -125.81 55.31
C LEU A 264 -2.33 -124.62 55.88
N PHE A 265 -1.01 -124.75 56.01
CA PHE A 265 -0.13 -123.69 56.51
C PHE A 265 -0.11 -122.48 55.56
N ALA A 266 0.02 -122.72 54.25
CA ALA A 266 -0.08 -121.67 53.24
C ALA A 266 -1.45 -120.97 53.26
N PHE A 267 -2.54 -121.73 53.47
CA PHE A 267 -3.88 -121.18 53.58
C PHE A 267 -4.09 -120.38 54.87
N ILE A 268 -3.53 -120.82 56.01
CA ILE A 268 -3.58 -120.08 57.29
C ILE A 268 -2.78 -118.78 57.19
N VAL A 269 -1.58 -118.80 56.61
CA VAL A 269 -0.77 -117.59 56.39
C VAL A 269 -1.50 -116.66 55.40
N HIS A 270 -2.03 -117.18 54.30
CA HIS A 270 -2.78 -116.38 53.32
C HIS A 270 -4.07 -115.77 53.91
N SER A 271 -4.83 -116.54 54.69
CA SER A 271 -6.07 -116.09 55.32
C SER A 271 -5.85 -115.16 56.51
N SER A 272 -4.70 -115.20 57.19
CA SER A 272 -4.37 -114.30 58.30
C SER A 272 -3.79 -112.96 57.82
N VAL A 273 -2.98 -112.97 56.76
CA VAL A 273 -2.38 -111.74 56.20
C VAL A 273 -3.42 -110.91 55.43
N ARG A 274 -4.38 -111.55 54.75
CA ARG A 274 -5.41 -110.88 53.93
C ARG A 274 -6.33 -109.91 54.71
N PRO A 275 -6.91 -110.23 55.87
CA PRO A 275 -7.74 -109.30 56.64
C PRO A 275 -6.91 -108.17 57.26
N PHE A 276 -5.63 -108.41 57.60
CA PHE A 276 -4.73 -107.38 58.10
C PHE A 276 -4.41 -106.34 57.01
N VAL A 277 -4.08 -106.81 55.79
CA VAL A 277 -3.84 -105.94 54.63
C VAL A 277 -5.10 -105.18 54.23
N LYS A 278 -6.28 -105.80 54.31
CA LYS A 278 -7.57 -105.12 54.05
C LYS A 278 -7.90 -104.04 55.08
N ARG A 279 -7.75 -104.32 56.37
CA ARG A 279 -8.03 -103.34 57.44
C ARG A 279 -7.11 -102.13 57.33
N LYS A 280 -5.80 -102.35 57.17
CA LYS A 280 -4.84 -101.25 57.05
C LYS A 280 -4.95 -100.48 55.73
N SER A 281 -5.30 -101.16 54.63
CA SER A 281 -5.58 -100.47 53.35
C SER A 281 -6.86 -99.64 53.42
N ASN A 282 -7.89 -100.10 54.14
CA ASN A 282 -9.12 -99.32 54.33
C ASN A 282 -8.97 -98.14 55.30
N GLU A 283 -7.94 -98.14 56.16
CA GLU A 283 -7.62 -97.04 57.07
C GLU A 283 -6.79 -95.94 56.38
N LEU A 284 -5.83 -96.32 55.53
CA LEU A 284 -4.93 -95.39 54.85
C LEU A 284 -5.50 -94.79 53.55
N PHE A 285 -6.34 -95.53 52.83
CA PHE A 285 -6.95 -95.04 51.58
C PHE A 285 -7.83 -93.78 51.75
N PRO A 286 -8.75 -93.68 52.74
CA PRO A 286 -9.53 -92.46 52.93
C PRO A 286 -8.66 -91.24 53.29
N GLN A 287 -7.54 -91.44 53.99
CA GLN A 287 -6.58 -90.37 54.28
C GLN A 287 -5.89 -89.87 53.00
N ILE A 288 -5.50 -90.78 52.10
CA ILE A 288 -4.95 -90.43 50.78
C ILE A 288 -5.98 -89.66 49.95
N GLN A 289 -7.24 -90.12 49.90
CA GLN A 289 -8.31 -89.45 49.15
C GLN A 289 -8.65 -88.07 49.72
N GLN A 290 -8.64 -87.90 51.04
CA GLN A 290 -8.85 -86.61 51.69
C GLN A 290 -7.73 -85.61 51.35
N GLN A 291 -6.47 -86.05 51.32
CA GLN A 291 -5.34 -85.19 50.95
C GLN A 291 -5.33 -84.84 49.46
N ILE A 292 -5.74 -85.77 48.59
CA ILE A 292 -5.97 -85.48 47.17
C ILE A 292 -7.10 -84.45 47.01
N GLY A 293 -8.21 -84.59 47.74
CA GLY A 293 -9.30 -83.62 47.74
C GLY A 293 -8.88 -82.22 48.19
N ARG A 294 -8.08 -82.12 49.26
CA ARG A 294 -7.48 -80.85 49.72
C ARG A 294 -6.55 -80.24 48.66
N GLY A 295 -5.73 -81.06 48.02
CA GLY A 295 -4.85 -80.62 46.92
C GLY A 295 -5.62 -80.09 45.71
N LEU A 296 -6.78 -80.67 45.39
CA LEU A 296 -7.65 -80.21 44.31
C LEU A 296 -8.34 -78.88 44.63
N GLN A 297 -8.89 -78.74 45.83
CA GLN A 297 -9.48 -77.49 46.30
C GLN A 297 -8.45 -76.35 46.35
N ALA A 298 -7.23 -76.63 46.82
CA ALA A 298 -6.14 -75.67 46.83
C ALA A 298 -5.75 -75.19 45.42
N ILE A 299 -5.81 -76.07 44.40
CA ILE A 299 -5.59 -75.66 43.00
C ILE A 299 -6.72 -74.74 42.52
N GLU A 300 -7.98 -75.05 42.80
CA GLU A 300 -9.13 -74.23 42.39
C GLU A 300 -9.12 -72.84 43.05
N ASP A 301 -8.77 -72.77 44.34
CA ASP A 301 -8.56 -71.50 45.06
C ASP A 301 -7.39 -70.71 44.47
N ALA A 302 -6.28 -71.38 44.13
CA ALA A 302 -5.12 -70.75 43.50
C ALA A 302 -5.46 -70.16 42.12
N VAL A 303 -6.23 -70.88 41.30
CA VAL A 303 -6.67 -70.40 39.97
C VAL A 303 -7.61 -69.20 40.12
N ARG A 304 -8.56 -69.22 41.06
CA ARG A 304 -9.44 -68.08 41.34
C ARG A 304 -8.68 -66.86 41.83
N ALA A 305 -7.71 -67.05 42.73
CA ALA A 305 -6.85 -65.97 43.20
C ALA A 305 -6.02 -65.35 42.06
N ALA A 306 -5.47 -66.19 41.18
CA ALA A 306 -4.72 -65.73 40.00
C ALA A 306 -5.61 -65.01 38.97
N GLU A 307 -6.87 -65.41 38.82
CA GLU A 307 -7.84 -64.71 37.96
C GLU A 307 -8.22 -63.34 38.54
N ALA A 308 -8.40 -63.25 39.86
CA ALA A 308 -8.63 -61.97 40.54
C ALA A 308 -7.43 -61.02 40.40
N GLU A 309 -6.20 -61.53 40.54
CA GLU A 309 -4.97 -60.75 40.34
C GLU A 309 -4.81 -60.28 38.89
N LYS A 310 -5.12 -61.13 37.90
CA LYS A 310 -5.17 -60.74 36.47
C LYS A 310 -6.16 -59.59 36.27
N GLN A 311 -7.37 -59.71 36.84
CA GLN A 311 -8.41 -58.69 36.70
C GLN A 311 -8.01 -57.37 37.36
N ARG A 312 -7.36 -57.44 38.53
CA ARG A 312 -6.81 -56.26 39.22
C ARG A 312 -5.77 -55.55 38.36
N ARG A 313 -4.80 -56.29 37.80
CA ARG A 313 -3.79 -55.73 36.89
C ARG A 313 -4.43 -55.14 35.63
N TYR A 314 -5.51 -55.72 35.13
CA TYR A 314 -6.27 -55.16 34.01
C TYR A 314 -6.95 -53.85 34.39
N SER A 315 -7.61 -53.76 35.55
CA SER A 315 -8.21 -52.50 35.99
C SER A 315 -7.18 -51.41 36.24
N GLU A 316 -6.05 -51.74 36.85
CA GLU A 316 -4.94 -50.79 37.09
C GLU A 316 -4.37 -50.30 35.75
N ALA A 317 -4.17 -51.19 34.78
CA ALA A 317 -3.70 -50.82 33.44
C ALA A 317 -4.71 -49.97 32.66
N VAL A 318 -6.03 -50.21 32.81
CA VAL A 318 -7.08 -49.36 32.21
C VAL A 318 -7.06 -47.97 32.85
N GLN A 319 -6.98 -47.89 34.18
CA GLN A 319 -6.95 -46.62 34.88
C GLN A 319 -5.72 -45.78 34.48
N GLN A 320 -4.52 -46.38 34.45
CA GLN A 320 -3.30 -45.70 33.99
C GLN A 320 -3.43 -45.20 32.55
N ARG A 321 -4.02 -46.01 31.65
CA ARG A 321 -4.29 -45.59 30.27
C ARG A 321 -5.24 -44.39 30.23
N ASP A 322 -6.33 -44.43 30.98
CA ASP A 322 -7.36 -43.38 30.93
C ASP A 322 -6.84 -42.07 31.57
N GLU A 323 -6.04 -42.17 32.63
CA GLU A 323 -5.31 -41.03 33.21
C GLU A 323 -4.31 -40.43 32.21
N ALA A 324 -3.52 -41.26 31.52
CA ALA A 324 -2.59 -40.78 30.49
C ALA A 324 -3.32 -40.13 29.30
N LEU A 325 -4.43 -40.71 28.84
CA LEU A 325 -5.24 -40.16 27.75
C LEU A 325 -5.91 -38.84 28.14
N THR A 326 -6.42 -38.72 29.37
CA THR A 326 -7.01 -37.47 29.86
C THR A 326 -5.95 -36.39 30.08
N ALA A 327 -4.79 -36.73 30.62
CA ALA A 327 -3.65 -35.81 30.72
C ALA A 327 -3.20 -35.30 29.34
N ALA A 328 -3.05 -36.21 28.36
CA ALA A 328 -2.70 -35.85 26.99
C ALA A 328 -3.76 -34.95 26.32
N ARG A 329 -5.06 -35.17 26.58
CA ARG A 329 -6.13 -34.28 26.11
C ARG A 329 -6.03 -32.89 26.74
N ARG A 330 -5.85 -32.80 28.06
CA ARG A 330 -5.72 -31.50 28.75
C ARG A 330 -4.52 -30.71 28.23
N GLN A 331 -3.38 -31.37 28.05
CA GLN A 331 -2.18 -30.72 27.51
C GLN A 331 -2.38 -30.23 26.08
N HIS A 332 -3.08 -31.01 25.24
CA HIS A 332 -3.44 -30.59 23.87
C HIS A 332 -4.38 -29.38 23.87
N GLU A 333 -5.42 -29.38 24.70
CA GLU A 333 -6.37 -28.27 24.82
C GLU A 333 -5.69 -27.00 25.34
N GLN A 334 -4.85 -27.11 26.37
CA GLN A 334 -4.08 -25.99 26.90
C GLN A 334 -3.14 -25.44 25.83
N ARG A 335 -2.39 -26.31 25.14
CA ARG A 335 -1.47 -25.86 24.09
C ARG A 335 -2.20 -25.17 22.95
N ARG A 336 -3.38 -25.66 22.58
CA ARG A 336 -4.23 -25.05 21.54
C ARG A 336 -4.66 -23.64 21.94
N LYS A 337 -5.07 -23.45 23.20
CA LYS A 337 -5.43 -22.12 23.72
C LYS A 337 -4.24 -21.16 23.72
N GLU A 338 -3.08 -21.59 24.22
CA GLU A 338 -1.86 -20.78 24.22
C GLU A 338 -1.45 -20.34 22.81
N VAL A 339 -1.55 -21.25 21.83
CA VAL A 339 -1.23 -20.93 20.42
C VAL A 339 -2.24 -19.93 19.84
N GLU A 340 -3.52 -20.09 20.14
CA GLU A 340 -4.57 -19.16 19.66
C GLU A 340 -4.45 -17.77 20.30
N GLU A 341 -4.20 -17.69 21.61
CA GLU A 341 -3.99 -16.42 22.32
C GLU A 341 -2.74 -15.70 21.80
N ALA A 342 -1.65 -16.43 21.55
CA ALA A 342 -0.45 -15.86 20.95
C ALA A 342 -0.70 -15.38 19.51
N TYR A 343 -1.44 -16.14 18.70
CA TYR A 343 -1.84 -15.76 17.35
C TYR A 343 -2.67 -14.46 17.38
N GLN A 344 -3.72 -14.41 18.19
CA GLN A 344 -4.58 -13.25 18.32
C GLN A 344 -3.80 -12.02 18.79
N GLY A 345 -2.93 -12.16 19.80
CA GLY A 345 -2.08 -11.07 20.27
C GLY A 345 -1.13 -10.52 19.21
N ASN A 346 -0.54 -11.39 18.38
CA ASN A 346 0.32 -10.99 17.27
C ASN A 346 -0.48 -10.28 16.16
N VAL A 347 -1.64 -10.81 15.80
CA VAL A 347 -2.56 -10.22 14.81
C VAL A 347 -3.02 -8.84 15.26
N ASP A 348 -3.47 -8.70 16.50
CA ASP A 348 -3.95 -7.43 17.05
C ASP A 348 -2.84 -6.38 17.09
N SER A 349 -1.65 -6.76 17.55
CA SER A 349 -0.48 -5.87 17.58
C SER A 349 -0.11 -5.39 16.18
N ARG A 350 -0.09 -6.30 15.20
CA ARG A 350 0.26 -5.98 13.82
C ARG A 350 -0.81 -5.13 13.12
N ASN A 351 -2.09 -5.38 13.40
CA ASN A 351 -3.21 -4.57 12.90
C ASN A 351 -3.18 -3.15 13.46
N GLN A 352 -2.82 -2.98 14.74
CA GLN A 352 -2.64 -1.67 15.34
C GLN A 352 -1.48 -0.91 14.66
N GLU A 353 -0.33 -1.56 14.48
CA GLU A 353 0.82 -0.98 13.78
C GLU A 353 0.47 -0.58 12.35
N PHE A 354 -0.21 -1.46 11.60
CA PHE A 354 -0.69 -1.16 10.25
C PHE A 354 -1.63 0.05 10.23
N THR A 355 -2.58 0.11 11.16
CA THR A 355 -3.53 1.21 11.26
C THR A 355 -2.83 2.54 11.55
N LEU A 356 -1.87 2.53 12.47
CA LEU A 356 -1.06 3.71 12.80
C LEU A 356 -0.24 4.15 11.59
N ARG A 357 0.47 3.23 10.94
CA ARG A 357 1.32 3.54 9.79
C ARG A 357 0.53 4.03 8.58
N ASN A 358 -0.63 3.44 8.32
CA ASN A 358 -1.54 3.90 7.27
C ASN A 358 -2.07 5.31 7.56
N ARG A 359 -2.36 5.62 8.83
CA ARG A 359 -2.76 6.98 9.24
C ARG A 359 -1.61 7.98 9.02
N GLU A 360 -0.38 7.62 9.40
CA GLU A 360 0.80 8.45 9.17
C GLU A 360 1.01 8.72 7.68
N LEU A 361 0.97 7.69 6.84
CA LEU A 361 1.10 7.83 5.38
C LEU A 361 0.04 8.75 4.79
N LYS A 362 -1.23 8.59 5.21
CA LYS A 362 -2.32 9.49 4.78
C LYS A 362 -2.08 10.93 5.21
N GLN A 363 -1.65 11.15 6.46
CA GLN A 363 -1.33 12.51 6.93
C GLN A 363 -0.16 13.12 6.19
N MET A 364 0.89 12.34 5.87
CA MET A 364 2.01 12.81 5.06
C MET A 364 1.58 13.19 3.64
N ARG A 365 0.74 12.36 3.00
CA ARG A 365 0.13 12.67 1.71
C ARG A 365 -0.67 13.98 1.79
N ASP A 366 -1.55 14.11 2.77
CA ASP A 366 -2.43 15.28 2.88
C ASP A 366 -1.62 16.55 3.14
N ARG A 367 -0.57 16.49 3.96
CA ARG A 367 0.36 17.62 4.15
C ARG A 367 1.08 17.99 2.87
N ARG A 368 1.63 17.01 2.15
CA ARG A 368 2.37 17.24 0.91
C ARG A 368 1.46 17.79 -0.19
N LEU A 369 0.24 17.29 -0.31
CA LEU A 369 -0.77 17.83 -1.23
C LEU A 369 -1.16 19.25 -0.85
N ALA A 370 -1.39 19.54 0.43
CA ALA A 370 -1.69 20.89 0.90
C ALA A 370 -0.53 21.87 0.65
N GLU A 371 0.72 21.43 0.81
CA GLU A 371 1.91 22.22 0.47
C GLU A 371 1.95 22.55 -1.03
N ILE A 372 1.71 21.57 -1.89
CA ILE A 372 1.67 21.75 -3.36
C ILE A 372 0.48 22.64 -3.78
N GLU A 373 -0.69 22.44 -3.18
CA GLU A 373 -1.91 23.23 -3.44
C GLU A 373 -1.76 24.70 -3.00
N ASN A 374 -1.04 24.96 -1.91
CA ASN A 374 -0.77 26.32 -1.45
C ASN A 374 0.40 26.99 -2.22
N TRP A 375 1.33 26.20 -2.76
CA TRP A 375 2.48 26.71 -3.50
C TRP A 375 2.10 27.42 -4.80
N LEU A 376 1.16 26.85 -5.57
CA LEU A 376 0.73 27.43 -6.84
C LEU A 376 0.15 28.85 -6.67
N PRO A 377 -0.88 29.12 -5.83
CA PRO A 377 -1.38 30.47 -5.65
C PRO A 377 -0.34 31.40 -5.01
N ALA A 378 0.51 30.90 -4.10
CA ALA A 378 1.60 31.69 -3.53
C ALA A 378 2.61 32.17 -4.58
N THR A 379 2.80 31.41 -5.67
CA THR A 379 3.71 31.75 -6.77
C THR A 379 2.99 32.52 -7.90
N LEU A 380 1.74 32.17 -8.20
CA LEU A 380 0.97 32.75 -9.30
C LEU A 380 0.47 34.17 -8.98
N ASN A 381 0.07 34.43 -7.74
CA ASN A 381 -0.41 35.76 -7.32
C ASN A 381 0.64 36.87 -7.51
N PRO A 382 1.88 36.75 -7.00
CA PRO A 382 2.90 37.78 -7.23
C PRO A 382 3.30 37.89 -8.71
N LEU A 383 3.31 36.78 -9.46
CA LEU A 383 3.57 36.81 -10.90
C LEU A 383 2.48 37.61 -11.65
N THR A 384 1.21 37.38 -11.30
CA THR A 384 0.06 38.08 -11.89
C THR A 384 0.09 39.57 -11.53
N ALA A 385 0.40 39.91 -10.28
CA ALA A 385 0.56 41.30 -9.85
C ALA A 385 1.70 42.00 -10.61
N ALA A 386 2.86 41.35 -10.72
CA ALA A 386 3.99 41.88 -11.48
C ALA A 386 3.66 42.09 -12.97
N HIS A 387 2.88 41.19 -13.58
CA HIS A 387 2.41 41.33 -14.95
C HIS A 387 1.45 42.53 -15.09
N GLN A 388 0.52 42.71 -14.16
CA GLN A 388 -0.39 43.87 -14.15
C GLN A 388 0.37 45.19 -13.98
N ASP A 389 1.35 45.25 -13.08
CA ASP A 389 2.19 46.43 -12.87
C ASP A 389 3.03 46.75 -14.11
N ALA A 390 3.56 45.74 -14.78
CA ALA A 390 4.31 45.89 -16.03
C ALA A 390 3.42 46.41 -17.17
N LEU A 391 2.19 45.89 -17.31
CA LEU A 391 1.21 46.40 -18.28
C LEU A 391 0.86 47.87 -18.03
N GLN A 392 0.57 48.23 -16.77
CA GLN A 392 0.27 49.63 -16.43
C GLN A 392 1.46 50.57 -16.72
N SER A 393 2.68 50.12 -16.45
CA SER A 393 3.88 50.90 -16.74
C SER A 393 4.07 51.13 -18.24
N LEU A 394 3.80 50.10 -19.03
CA LEU A 394 3.85 50.14 -20.49
C LEU A 394 2.75 51.04 -21.10
N GLU A 395 1.55 51.03 -20.52
CA GLU A 395 0.46 51.95 -20.88
C GLU A 395 0.81 53.40 -20.55
N ARG A 396 1.41 53.66 -19.39
CA ARG A 396 1.88 55.01 -19.01
C ARG A 396 2.98 55.50 -19.95
N GLU A 397 3.93 54.65 -20.30
CA GLU A 397 5.00 54.99 -21.24
C GLU A 397 4.43 55.32 -22.63
N HIS A 398 3.46 54.52 -23.12
CA HIS A 398 2.80 54.79 -24.38
C HIS A 398 2.04 56.13 -24.36
N ALA A 399 1.25 56.39 -23.31
CA ALA A 399 0.55 57.66 -23.14
C ALA A 399 1.52 58.84 -23.11
N GLN A 400 2.64 58.72 -22.39
CA GLN A 400 3.67 59.74 -22.33
C GLN A 400 4.32 60.00 -23.70
N ARG A 401 4.58 58.96 -24.50
CA ARG A 401 5.12 59.12 -25.86
C ARG A 401 4.13 59.82 -26.80
N LEU A 402 2.84 59.52 -26.69
CA LEU A 402 1.80 60.21 -27.46
C LEU A 402 1.68 61.68 -27.07
N GLU A 403 1.71 61.99 -25.76
CA GLU A 403 1.69 63.35 -25.26
C GLU A 403 2.94 64.14 -25.69
N GLN A 404 4.11 63.51 -25.68
CA GLN A 404 5.35 64.10 -26.19
C GLN A 404 5.25 64.41 -27.69
N ALA A 405 4.76 63.47 -28.50
CA ALA A 405 4.56 63.68 -29.93
C ALA A 405 3.58 64.84 -30.20
N GLN A 406 2.48 64.93 -29.44
CA GLN A 406 1.53 66.04 -29.53
C GLN A 406 2.17 67.37 -29.11
N THR A 407 2.90 67.39 -28.00
CA THR A 407 3.55 68.60 -27.50
C THR A 407 4.59 69.13 -28.50
N THR A 408 5.38 68.24 -29.10
CA THR A 408 6.35 68.62 -30.13
C THR A 408 5.65 69.18 -31.36
N PHE A 409 4.54 68.57 -31.79
CA PHE A 409 3.73 69.09 -32.89
C PHE A 409 3.15 70.48 -32.58
N ASP A 410 2.57 70.67 -31.39
CA ASP A 410 2.00 71.94 -30.95
C ASP A 410 3.08 73.04 -30.89
N GLN A 411 4.28 72.72 -30.39
CA GLN A 411 5.42 73.64 -30.38
C GLN A 411 5.85 74.03 -31.80
N HIS A 412 5.85 73.06 -32.73
CA HIS A 412 6.16 73.32 -34.13
C HIS A 412 5.09 74.24 -34.74
N CYS A 413 3.81 73.96 -34.51
CA CYS A 413 2.69 74.77 -34.96
C CYS A 413 2.73 76.20 -34.42
N GLN A 414 3.03 76.39 -33.13
CA GLN A 414 3.19 77.70 -32.51
C GLN A 414 4.35 78.49 -33.16
N THR A 415 5.48 77.83 -33.38
CA THR A 415 6.66 78.45 -34.03
C THR A 415 6.34 78.86 -35.46
N MET A 416 5.68 77.99 -36.22
CA MET A 416 5.22 78.29 -37.58
C MET A 416 4.22 79.45 -37.61
N THR A 417 3.24 79.43 -36.70
CA THR A 417 2.21 80.48 -36.57
C THR A 417 2.84 81.84 -36.26
N ALA A 418 3.77 81.90 -35.29
CA ALA A 418 4.46 83.14 -34.94
C ALA A 418 5.29 83.69 -36.11
N ARG A 419 5.99 82.81 -36.84
CA ARG A 419 6.76 83.18 -38.04
C ARG A 419 5.86 83.69 -39.16
N TRP A 420 4.74 83.01 -39.39
CA TRP A 420 3.74 83.38 -40.39
C TRP A 420 3.15 84.77 -40.09
N GLN A 421 2.64 84.97 -38.87
CA GLN A 421 2.06 86.24 -38.43
C GLN A 421 3.06 87.39 -38.57
N ALA A 422 4.30 87.22 -38.07
CA ALA A 422 5.34 88.23 -38.19
C ALA A 422 5.68 88.58 -39.65
N GLY A 423 5.68 87.58 -40.55
CA GLY A 423 5.91 87.79 -41.98
C GLY A 423 4.76 88.50 -42.69
N VAL A 424 3.52 88.10 -42.41
CA VAL A 424 2.30 88.73 -42.96
C VAL A 424 2.16 90.17 -42.44
N ASP A 425 2.40 90.41 -41.15
CA ASP A 425 2.35 91.75 -40.56
C ASP A 425 3.40 92.67 -41.17
N ARG A 426 4.62 92.17 -41.42
CA ARG A 426 5.66 92.92 -42.13
C ARG A 426 5.22 93.29 -43.54
N PHE A 427 4.67 92.34 -44.29
CA PHE A 427 4.17 92.59 -45.65
C PHE A 427 3.02 93.61 -45.65
N GLN A 428 2.02 93.44 -44.77
CA GLN A 428 0.88 94.35 -44.68
C GLN A 428 1.28 95.76 -44.25
N SER A 429 2.22 95.87 -43.30
CA SER A 429 2.75 97.15 -42.86
C SER A 429 3.50 97.86 -43.99
N ALA A 430 4.27 97.13 -44.80
CA ALA A 430 4.94 97.67 -45.97
C ALA A 430 3.93 98.15 -47.03
N VAL A 431 2.92 97.33 -47.36
CA VAL A 431 1.84 97.71 -48.30
C VAL A 431 1.10 98.97 -47.82
N ARG A 432 0.78 99.05 -46.52
CA ARG A 432 0.11 100.20 -45.92
C ARG A 432 0.99 101.45 -46.00
N ALA A 433 2.25 101.35 -45.57
CA ALA A 433 3.19 102.47 -45.60
C ALA A 433 3.39 103.02 -47.03
N THR A 434 3.51 102.15 -48.03
CA THR A 434 3.61 102.55 -49.44
C THR A 434 2.33 103.25 -49.92
N ASN A 435 1.14 102.77 -49.54
CA ASN A 435 -0.12 103.41 -49.93
C ASN A 435 -0.37 104.74 -49.19
N GLU A 436 -0.03 104.83 -47.90
CA GLU A 436 -0.13 106.07 -47.11
C GLU A 436 0.80 107.14 -47.67
N PHE A 437 2.05 106.80 -47.97
CA PHE A 437 2.99 107.73 -48.63
C PHE A 437 2.45 108.21 -49.98
N ARG A 438 1.85 107.31 -50.78
CA ARG A 438 1.24 107.68 -52.06
C ARG A 438 0.14 108.73 -51.88
N GLU A 439 -0.76 108.53 -50.93
CA GLU A 439 -1.86 109.47 -50.66
C GLU A 439 -1.36 110.80 -50.08
N GLU A 440 -0.29 110.79 -49.27
CA GLU A 440 0.31 112.01 -48.73
C GLU A 440 0.96 112.87 -49.83
N VAL A 441 1.79 112.27 -50.68
CA VAL A 441 2.53 113.00 -51.72
C VAL A 441 1.66 113.28 -52.95
N PHE A 442 0.69 112.42 -53.24
CA PHE A 442 -0.13 112.49 -54.44
C PHE A 442 -1.62 112.20 -54.16
N PRO A 443 -2.31 113.10 -53.44
CA PRO A 443 -3.69 112.91 -53.04
C PRO A 443 -4.62 112.75 -54.24
N SER A 444 -5.77 112.10 -54.03
CA SER A 444 -6.85 112.03 -55.03
C SER A 444 -7.18 113.41 -55.60
N TRP A 445 -7.51 113.50 -56.89
CA TRP A 445 -7.89 114.76 -57.54
C TRP A 445 -9.14 115.42 -56.94
N GLU A 446 -9.98 114.63 -56.28
CA GLU A 446 -11.16 115.10 -55.56
C GLU A 446 -10.83 115.62 -54.15
N SER A 447 -9.56 115.56 -53.75
CA SER A 447 -9.12 116.00 -52.42
C SER A 447 -9.27 117.52 -52.24
N PRO A 448 -9.78 117.99 -51.10
CA PRO A 448 -9.88 119.42 -50.82
C PRO A 448 -8.51 120.12 -50.75
N VAL A 449 -7.41 119.36 -50.60
CA VAL A 449 -6.02 119.85 -50.55
C VAL A 449 -5.63 120.61 -51.84
N TRP A 450 -6.29 120.34 -52.97
CA TRP A 450 -6.02 121.03 -54.24
C TRP A 450 -6.55 122.47 -54.31
N HIS A 451 -7.45 122.90 -53.40
CA HIS A 451 -8.05 124.24 -53.45
C HIS A 451 -7.04 125.36 -53.10
N PRO A 452 -6.14 125.19 -52.12
CA PRO A 452 -4.95 126.02 -51.96
C PRO A 452 -3.72 125.37 -52.60
N PHE A 453 -3.72 125.18 -53.92
CA PHE A 453 -2.58 124.55 -54.61
C PHE A 453 -1.28 125.32 -54.36
N GLN A 454 -0.30 124.63 -53.75
CA GLN A 454 1.07 125.11 -53.61
C GLN A 454 1.98 124.28 -54.53
N PRO A 455 2.80 124.92 -55.39
CA PRO A 455 3.74 124.19 -56.22
C PRO A 455 4.78 123.46 -55.36
N ALA A 456 5.12 122.24 -55.76
CA ALA A 456 6.11 121.44 -55.05
C ALA A 456 7.47 122.14 -54.99
N VAL A 457 8.12 122.08 -53.81
CA VAL A 457 9.43 122.71 -53.58
C VAL A 457 10.58 121.77 -53.91
N SER A 458 10.36 120.47 -53.76
CA SER A 458 11.32 119.41 -54.07
C SER A 458 10.80 118.50 -55.18
N GLU A 459 11.71 117.94 -55.97
CA GLU A 459 11.37 116.90 -56.93
C GLU A 459 10.87 115.66 -56.17
N PRO A 460 9.71 115.09 -56.56
CA PRO A 460 9.20 113.89 -55.91
C PRO A 460 10.07 112.71 -56.36
N PRO A 461 10.44 111.80 -55.45
CA PRO A 461 11.27 110.64 -55.79
C PRO A 461 10.54 109.67 -56.72
N VAL A 462 9.21 109.74 -56.78
CA VAL A 462 8.37 108.90 -57.63
C VAL A 462 7.17 109.63 -58.18
N LEU A 463 6.60 109.13 -59.28
CA LEU A 463 5.40 109.66 -59.90
C LEU A 463 4.37 108.55 -60.15
N PRO A 464 3.26 108.49 -59.41
CA PRO A 464 2.24 107.46 -59.60
C PRO A 464 1.45 107.68 -60.88
N PHE A 465 1.28 106.61 -61.67
CA PHE A 465 0.48 106.59 -62.90
C PHE A 465 -0.68 105.57 -62.85
N GLY A 466 -0.71 104.70 -61.83
CA GLY A 466 -1.76 103.69 -61.69
C GLY A 466 -1.73 102.94 -60.36
N THR A 467 -2.38 101.78 -60.34
CA THR A 467 -2.41 100.86 -59.19
C THR A 467 -2.42 99.44 -59.72
N HIS A 468 -1.53 98.60 -59.22
CA HIS A 468 -1.50 97.18 -59.45
C HIS A 468 -2.34 96.49 -58.37
N ARG A 469 -3.16 95.51 -58.77
CA ARG A 469 -3.90 94.66 -57.84
C ARG A 469 -3.31 93.27 -57.89
N TYR A 470 -2.96 92.75 -56.73
CA TYR A 470 -2.42 91.41 -56.55
C TYR A 470 -3.39 90.62 -55.70
N THR A 471 -3.67 89.40 -56.14
CA THR A 471 -4.42 88.43 -55.36
C THR A 471 -3.45 87.32 -54.98
N VAL A 472 -3.28 87.10 -53.68
CA VAL A 472 -2.51 85.95 -53.19
C VAL A 472 -3.40 84.72 -53.35
N ASP A 473 -2.94 83.71 -54.08
CA ASP A 473 -3.71 82.46 -54.20
C ASP A 473 -3.67 81.73 -52.85
N THR A 474 -4.81 81.74 -52.17
CA THR A 474 -4.97 81.13 -50.85
C THR A 474 -5.08 79.60 -50.92
N ARG A 475 -5.10 78.99 -52.12
CA ARG A 475 -5.17 77.53 -52.29
C ARG A 475 -3.87 76.81 -51.92
N GLU A 476 -2.75 77.50 -51.95
CA GLU A 476 -1.44 76.97 -51.55
C GLU A 476 -1.14 77.18 -50.06
N LEU A 477 -2.04 77.83 -49.33
CA LEU A 477 -1.93 77.98 -47.89
C LEU A 477 -2.16 76.63 -47.20
N PRO A 478 -1.51 76.40 -46.05
CA PRO A 478 -1.72 75.22 -45.22
C PRO A 478 -3.22 74.92 -45.01
N GLU A 479 -3.64 73.66 -45.20
CA GLU A 479 -5.04 73.22 -45.11
C GLU A 479 -5.56 73.17 -43.67
N THR A 480 -4.71 73.46 -42.67
CA THR A 480 -5.14 73.49 -41.28
C THR A 480 -6.33 74.43 -41.10
N ARG A 481 -7.42 73.88 -40.54
CA ARG A 481 -8.66 74.57 -40.19
C ARG A 481 -8.47 75.71 -39.17
N ASP A 482 -7.25 75.90 -38.68
CA ASP A 482 -6.92 76.93 -37.72
C ASP A 482 -6.90 78.31 -38.39
N SER A 483 -7.76 79.17 -37.87
CA SER A 483 -7.92 80.58 -38.27
C SER A 483 -6.62 81.40 -38.28
N HIS A 484 -5.54 80.85 -37.71
CA HIS A 484 -4.27 81.51 -37.49
C HIS A 484 -3.40 81.65 -38.75
N PHE A 485 -3.63 80.83 -39.79
CA PHE A 485 -2.91 80.91 -41.07
C PHE A 485 -3.68 81.66 -42.17
N GLN A 486 -4.83 82.25 -41.85
CA GLN A 486 -5.61 83.02 -42.83
C GLN A 486 -4.96 84.39 -43.10
N LEU A 487 -4.86 84.77 -44.37
CA LEU A 487 -4.56 86.16 -44.72
C LEU A 487 -5.79 87.04 -44.43
N PRO A 488 -5.66 88.13 -43.64
CA PRO A 488 -6.75 89.07 -43.38
C PRO A 488 -7.38 89.69 -44.62
N LYS A 489 -6.62 89.80 -45.71
CA LYS A 489 -7.09 90.28 -47.02
C LYS A 489 -6.36 89.51 -48.11
N ALA A 490 -7.10 88.90 -49.04
CA ALA A 490 -6.50 88.17 -50.17
C ALA A 490 -6.09 89.10 -51.33
N GLU A 491 -6.69 90.29 -51.42
CA GLU A 491 -6.43 91.28 -52.47
C GLU A 491 -5.66 92.49 -51.91
N HIS A 492 -4.45 92.70 -52.43
CA HIS A 492 -3.58 93.80 -52.09
C HIS A 492 -3.39 94.74 -53.28
N SER A 493 -3.34 96.04 -53.01
CA SER A 493 -3.12 97.05 -54.03
C SER A 493 -1.79 97.76 -53.79
N PHE A 494 -0.94 97.81 -54.80
CA PHE A 494 0.30 98.60 -54.80
C PHE A 494 0.19 99.73 -55.81
N PRO A 495 0.72 100.93 -55.50
CA PRO A 495 0.76 102.02 -56.47
C PRO A 495 1.72 101.68 -57.61
N ALA A 496 1.27 101.87 -58.85
CA ALA A 496 2.13 101.85 -60.02
C ALA A 496 2.74 103.24 -60.17
N ALA A 497 4.07 103.37 -60.02
CA ALA A 497 4.77 104.64 -60.05
C ALA A 497 6.06 104.57 -60.87
N LEU A 498 6.40 105.68 -61.51
CA LEU A 498 7.71 105.89 -62.15
C LEU A 498 8.71 106.33 -61.09
N GLN A 499 9.92 105.80 -61.13
CA GLN A 499 10.98 106.23 -60.23
C GLN A 499 11.78 107.36 -60.87
N LEU A 500 11.98 108.44 -60.12
CA LEU A 500 12.66 109.63 -60.61
C LEU A 500 13.89 109.90 -59.73
N PRO A 501 15.08 110.10 -60.32
CA PRO A 501 15.39 110.16 -61.75
C PRO A 501 15.73 108.81 -62.40
N ASP A 502 15.76 107.71 -61.63
CA ASP A 502 16.42 106.46 -62.04
C ASP A 502 15.71 105.73 -63.21
N HIS A 503 14.37 105.69 -63.20
CA HIS A 503 13.56 105.02 -64.23
C HIS A 503 12.37 105.90 -64.69
N PRO A 504 12.62 107.02 -65.41
CA PRO A 504 11.63 108.05 -65.69
C PRO A 504 10.77 107.78 -66.95
N SER A 505 10.92 106.61 -67.57
CA SER A 505 10.30 106.30 -68.86
C SER A 505 8.99 105.55 -68.69
N LEU A 506 7.91 106.08 -69.29
CA LEU A 506 6.61 105.41 -69.37
C LEU A 506 6.20 105.25 -70.84
N LEU A 507 6.00 104.00 -71.27
CA LEU A 507 5.51 103.67 -72.61
C LEU A 507 4.11 103.06 -72.49
N TYR A 508 3.16 103.60 -73.26
CA TYR A 508 1.84 103.00 -73.42
C TYR A 508 1.76 102.31 -74.77
N GLU A 509 1.55 100.99 -74.76
CA GLU A 509 1.24 100.20 -75.95
C GLU A 509 -0.24 99.80 -75.89
N ALA A 510 -1.08 100.41 -76.73
CA ALA A 510 -2.52 100.17 -76.71
C ALA A 510 -3.15 100.28 -78.12
N ALA A 511 -4.07 99.37 -78.44
CA ALA A 511 -4.82 99.35 -79.70
C ALA A 511 -6.34 99.40 -79.45
N GLY A 512 -7.10 99.86 -80.44
CA GLY A 512 -8.57 99.93 -80.37
C GLY A 512 -9.07 100.77 -79.19
N LEU A 513 -10.01 100.22 -78.41
CA LEU A 513 -10.60 100.86 -77.23
C LEU A 513 -9.56 101.21 -76.14
N GLY A 514 -8.40 100.55 -76.11
CA GLY A 514 -7.33 100.84 -75.15
C GLY A 514 -6.61 102.17 -75.40
N ARG A 515 -6.68 102.74 -76.62
CA ARG A 515 -6.01 104.01 -76.95
C ARG A 515 -6.56 105.19 -76.17
N GLU A 516 -7.88 105.21 -75.92
CA GLU A 516 -8.51 106.28 -75.15
C GLU A 516 -8.06 106.23 -73.68
N GLU A 517 -8.04 105.05 -73.08
CA GLU A 517 -7.59 104.85 -71.70
C GLU A 517 -6.10 105.16 -71.52
N ALA A 518 -5.25 104.74 -72.46
CA ALA A 518 -3.83 105.11 -72.47
C ALA A 518 -3.65 106.64 -72.54
N THR A 519 -4.44 107.33 -73.37
CA THR A 519 -4.39 108.79 -73.48
C THR A 519 -4.86 109.46 -72.17
N ARG A 520 -5.91 108.93 -71.52
CA ARG A 520 -6.38 109.41 -70.22
C ARG A 520 -5.32 109.24 -69.13
N SER A 521 -4.69 108.07 -69.06
CA SER A 521 -3.61 107.80 -68.11
C SER A 521 -2.40 108.70 -68.38
N MET A 522 -1.97 108.86 -69.63
CA MET A 522 -0.87 109.77 -70.00
C MET A 522 -1.17 111.21 -69.57
N ARG A 523 -2.36 111.74 -69.88
CA ARG A 523 -2.77 113.10 -69.46
C ARG A 523 -2.79 113.24 -67.94
N ASN A 524 -3.27 112.21 -67.23
CA ASN A 524 -3.26 112.18 -65.78
C ASN A 524 -1.82 112.23 -65.23
N THR A 525 -0.90 111.45 -65.80
CA THR A 525 0.52 111.45 -65.45
C THR A 525 1.18 112.81 -65.74
N MET A 526 0.91 113.41 -66.90
CA MET A 526 1.36 114.77 -67.23
C MET A 526 0.85 115.80 -66.22
N LEU A 527 -0.42 115.70 -65.83
CA LEU A 527 -1.00 116.59 -64.83
C LEU A 527 -0.32 116.39 -63.47
N ARG A 528 -0.07 115.14 -63.05
CA ARG A 528 0.70 114.84 -61.83
C ARG A 528 2.13 115.39 -61.89
N MET A 529 2.80 115.34 -63.04
CA MET A 529 4.12 115.96 -63.23
C MET A 529 4.03 117.48 -63.03
N LEU A 530 3.04 118.15 -63.61
CA LEU A 530 2.86 119.59 -63.46
C LEU A 530 2.56 120.02 -62.02
N THR A 531 1.80 119.20 -61.27
CA THR A 531 1.41 119.54 -59.91
C THR A 531 2.45 119.16 -58.86
N ALA A 532 3.24 118.12 -59.12
CA ALA A 532 4.17 117.57 -58.13
C ALA A 532 5.65 117.88 -58.41
N MET A 533 6.01 118.36 -59.61
CA MET A 533 7.37 118.83 -59.88
C MET A 533 7.52 120.33 -59.60
N PRO A 534 8.71 120.79 -59.20
CA PRO A 534 8.98 122.21 -59.10
C PRO A 534 8.77 122.94 -60.44
N PRO A 535 8.25 124.18 -60.42
CA PRO A 535 8.05 124.97 -61.63
C PRO A 535 9.33 125.06 -62.48
N GLY A 536 9.22 124.82 -63.79
CA GLY A 536 10.35 124.86 -64.73
C GLY A 536 11.13 123.55 -64.90
N LYS A 537 10.81 122.50 -64.15
CA LYS A 537 11.46 121.18 -64.26
C LYS A 537 10.79 120.21 -65.24
N VAL A 538 9.62 120.56 -65.77
CA VAL A 538 8.85 119.71 -66.71
C VAL A 538 8.80 120.37 -68.09
N ARG A 539 9.15 119.61 -69.13
CA ARG A 539 9.01 120.00 -70.54
C ARG A 539 8.19 118.95 -71.28
N PHE A 540 7.09 119.37 -71.90
CA PHE A 540 6.30 118.48 -72.77
C PHE A 540 6.65 118.69 -74.23
N THR A 541 6.83 117.58 -74.94
CA THR A 541 6.88 117.51 -76.40
C THR A 541 5.73 116.57 -76.79
N ILE A 542 4.70 117.11 -77.45
CA ILE A 542 3.44 116.41 -77.79
C ILE A 542 3.43 116.05 -79.27
#